data_AF-A0A8J7BP51-F1
#
_entry.id   AF-A0A8J7BP51-F1
#
_cell.length_a   1.000
_cell.length_b   1.000
_cell.length_c   1.000
_cell.angle_alpha   90.00
_cell.angle_beta   90.00
_cell.angle_gamma   90.00
#
_symmetry.space_group_name_H-M   'P 1'
#
loop_
_entity.id
_entity.type
_entity.pdbx_description
1 polymer ?
#
loop_
_entity_poly.entity_id
_entity_poly.type
_entity_poly.pdbx_seq_one_letter_code
_entity_poly.pdbx_strand_id
1 'polypeptide(L)'
;MTQESTDSPACAGTEFESLEERLNRHPDLKAKIETLLSVVENAEGNLVKANEAEHRVIEEIQQLGQAALQGWATRQNQAQQDEFVHTNPHAQRSREKDSIGTPASEPSK
;
A
#
# COMPACT_ATOMS: atom_id res chain seq x y z
N MET A 1 -34.14 -50.41 2.92
CA MET A 1 -32.70 -50.49 2.60
C MET A 1 -32.30 -49.22 1.89
N THR A 2 -31.54 -48.40 2.62
CA THR A 2 -30.50 -47.45 2.16
C THR A 2 -30.66 -46.80 0.77
N GLN A 3 -31.13 -45.55 0.78
CA GLN A 3 -30.65 -44.56 -0.18
C GLN A 3 -29.35 -43.99 0.40
N GLU A 4 -28.23 -44.32 -0.24
CA GLU A 4 -26.92 -43.73 0.05
C GLU A 4 -26.87 -42.37 -0.66
N SER A 5 -27.24 -41.31 0.06
CA SER A 5 -26.89 -39.95 -0.33
C SER A 5 -25.39 -39.80 -0.16
N THR A 6 -24.65 -40.00 -1.25
CA THR A 6 -23.28 -39.54 -1.37
C THR A 6 -23.31 -38.01 -1.37
N ASP A 7 -23.17 -37.43 -0.17
CA ASP A 7 -22.70 -36.06 -0.02
C ASP A 7 -21.26 -36.05 -0.55
N SER A 8 -21.13 -35.66 -1.81
CA SER A 8 -19.84 -35.39 -2.43
C SER A 8 -19.50 -33.95 -2.07
N PRO A 9 -18.39 -33.66 -1.36
CA PRO A 9 -17.99 -32.29 -1.11
C PRO A 9 -17.50 -31.74 -2.45
N ALA A 10 -18.41 -31.06 -3.16
CA ALA A 10 -18.04 -30.23 -4.29
C ALA A 10 -16.93 -29.29 -3.85
N CYS A 11 -15.78 -29.43 -4.52
CA CYS A 11 -14.55 -28.71 -4.36
C CYS A 11 -14.76 -27.31 -3.76
N ALA A 12 -14.12 -27.08 -2.61
CA ALA A 12 -13.99 -25.77 -1.99
C ALA A 12 -13.74 -24.70 -3.05
N GLY A 13 -14.70 -23.78 -3.20
CA GLY A 13 -14.53 -22.60 -4.01
C GLY A 13 -13.29 -21.88 -3.50
N THR A 14 -12.31 -21.70 -4.38
CA THR A 14 -11.36 -20.61 -4.23
C THR A 14 -12.19 -19.32 -4.35
N GLU A 15 -12.76 -18.88 -3.23
CA GLU A 15 -13.32 -17.54 -3.08
C GLU A 15 -12.15 -16.59 -3.26
N PHE A 16 -11.96 -16.12 -4.49
CA PHE A 16 -11.03 -15.03 -4.74
C PHE A 16 -11.57 -13.83 -3.97
N GLU A 17 -10.75 -13.32 -3.05
CA GLU A 17 -11.03 -12.09 -2.34
C GLU A 17 -11.48 -11.02 -3.33
N SER A 18 -12.61 -10.39 -3.02
CA SER A 18 -13.24 -9.41 -3.89
C SER A 18 -12.29 -8.22 -4.12
N LEU A 19 -12.47 -7.52 -5.24
CA LEU A 19 -11.71 -6.31 -5.51
C LEU A 19 -11.87 -5.29 -4.37
N GLU A 20 -13.07 -5.17 -3.81
CA GLU A 20 -13.36 -4.25 -2.71
C GLU A 20 -12.57 -4.61 -1.44
N GLU A 21 -12.54 -5.88 -1.06
CA GLU A 21 -11.75 -6.36 0.09
C GLU A 21 -10.25 -6.10 -0.11
N ARG A 22 -9.73 -6.35 -1.31
CA ARG A 22 -8.34 -6.03 -1.67
C ARG A 22 -8.05 -4.53 -1.60
N LEU A 23 -8.98 -3.69 -2.04
CA LEU A 23 -8.86 -2.23 -1.97
C LEU A 23 -8.97 -1.71 -0.54
N ASN A 24 -9.77 -2.35 0.32
CA ASN A 24 -9.86 -1.99 1.74
C ASN A 24 -8.52 -2.19 2.47
N ARG A 25 -7.65 -3.10 2.00
CA ARG A 25 -6.27 -3.25 2.50
C ARG A 25 -5.31 -2.17 1.98
N HIS A 26 -5.77 -1.30 1.07
CA HIS A 26 -4.99 -0.24 0.42
C HIS A 26 -5.80 1.07 0.39
N PRO A 27 -6.06 1.71 1.55
CA PRO A 27 -6.98 2.86 1.64
C PRO A 27 -6.58 4.03 0.74
N ASP A 28 -5.28 4.32 0.60
CA ASP A 28 -4.78 5.39 -0.28
C ASP A 28 -5.08 5.09 -1.76
N LEU A 29 -4.94 3.82 -2.17
CA LEU A 29 -5.23 3.39 -3.53
C LEU A 29 -6.74 3.41 -3.81
N LYS A 30 -7.54 2.98 -2.83
CA LYS A 30 -9.00 3.02 -2.89
C LYS A 30 -9.50 4.44 -3.11
N ALA A 31 -9.03 5.40 -2.31
CA ALA A 31 -9.41 6.80 -2.43
C ALA A 31 -9.10 7.38 -3.83
N LYS A 32 -7.94 7.04 -4.41
CA LYS A 32 -7.58 7.47 -5.77
C LYS A 32 -8.46 6.88 -6.86
N ILE A 33 -8.87 5.62 -6.72
CA ILE A 33 -9.80 4.98 -7.65
C ILE A 33 -11.19 5.63 -7.57
N GLU A 34 -11.67 5.94 -6.37
CA GLU A 34 -12.95 6.66 -6.18
C GLU A 34 -12.92 8.07 -6.80
N THR A 35 -11.80 8.79 -6.66
CA THR A 35 -11.60 10.08 -7.35
C THR A 35 -11.61 9.93 -8.87
N LEU A 36 -10.92 8.91 -9.41
CA LEU A 36 -10.91 8.65 -10.85
C LEU A 36 -12.30 8.34 -11.39
N LEU A 37 -13.10 7.53 -10.66
CA LEU A 37 -14.49 7.25 -11.01
C LEU A 37 -15.33 8.53 -11.04
N SER A 38 -15.17 9.40 -10.05
CA SER A 38 -15.87 10.70 -10.00
C SER A 38 -15.55 11.59 -11.20
N VAL A 39 -14.30 11.56 -11.68
CA VAL A 39 -13.87 12.28 -12.89
C VAL A 39 -14.52 11.68 -14.15
N VAL A 40 -14.54 10.35 -14.29
CA VAL A 40 -15.16 9.64 -15.43
C VAL A 40 -16.66 9.87 -15.48
N GLU A 41 -17.32 9.85 -14.32
CA GLU A 41 -18.75 10.14 -14.19
C GLU A 41 -19.07 11.63 -14.39
N ASN A 42 -18.04 12.48 -14.46
CA ASN A 42 -18.16 13.94 -14.44
C ASN A 42 -19.11 14.38 -13.30
N ALA A 43 -18.94 13.80 -12.11
CA ALA A 43 -19.85 13.98 -10.98
C ALA A 43 -20.01 15.46 -10.58
N GLU A 44 -18.97 16.27 -10.80
CA GLU A 44 -19.01 17.71 -10.54
C GLU A 44 -19.62 18.53 -11.70
N GLY A 45 -19.79 17.96 -12.90
CA GLY A 45 -20.33 18.64 -14.07
C GLY A 45 -19.37 19.66 -14.71
N ASN A 46 -18.13 19.73 -14.25
CA ASN A 46 -17.18 20.81 -14.53
C ASN A 46 -16.36 20.58 -15.81
N LEU A 47 -16.36 19.36 -16.35
CA LEU A 47 -15.58 18.99 -17.52
C LEU A 47 -16.35 19.32 -18.81
N VAL A 48 -16.30 20.60 -19.21
CA VAL A 48 -17.03 21.10 -20.39
C VAL A 48 -16.21 20.92 -21.68
N LYS A 49 -14.87 20.96 -21.60
CA LYS A 49 -13.98 20.80 -22.75
C LYS A 49 -13.25 19.46 -22.70
N ALA A 50 -13.07 18.85 -23.86
CA ALA A 50 -12.35 17.59 -24.00
C ALA A 50 -10.88 17.68 -23.53
N ASN A 51 -10.19 18.81 -23.74
CA ASN A 51 -8.81 18.97 -23.30
C ASN A 51 -8.68 19.04 -21.76
N GLU A 52 -9.63 19.68 -21.09
CA GLU A 52 -9.69 19.78 -19.63
C GLU A 52 -10.00 18.40 -19.02
N ALA A 53 -10.91 17.64 -19.63
CA ALA A 53 -11.16 16.25 -19.26
C ALA A 53 -9.92 15.36 -19.45
N GLU A 54 -9.22 15.48 -20.58
CA GLU A 54 -8.00 14.72 -20.86
C GLU A 54 -6.90 15.01 -19.84
N HIS A 55 -6.60 16.29 -19.59
CA HIS A 55 -5.62 16.69 -18.58
C HIS A 55 -5.99 16.15 -17.19
N ARG A 56 -7.27 16.26 -16.81
CA ARG A 56 -7.71 15.78 -15.51
C ARG A 56 -7.53 14.26 -15.36
N VAL A 57 -7.90 13.49 -16.37
CA VAL A 57 -7.71 12.02 -16.36
C VAL A 57 -6.22 11.65 -16.28
N ILE A 58 -5.36 12.33 -17.03
CA ILE A 58 -3.91 12.10 -16.98
C ILE A 58 -3.36 12.36 -15.58
N GLU A 59 -3.72 13.48 -14.95
CA GLU A 59 -3.29 13.83 -13.60
C GLU A 59 -3.72 12.78 -12.57
N GLU A 60 -4.98 12.33 -12.61
CA GLU A 60 -5.47 11.30 -11.69
C GLU A 60 -4.74 9.97 -11.89
N ILE A 61 -4.50 9.55 -13.14
CA ILE A 61 -3.75 8.31 -13.43
C ILE A 61 -2.31 8.40 -12.92
N GLN A 62 -1.65 9.56 -13.09
CA GLN A 62 -0.30 9.76 -12.58
C GLN A 62 -0.26 9.68 -11.05
N GLN A 63 -1.20 10.34 -10.37
CA GLN A 63 -1.30 10.28 -8.90
C GLN A 63 -1.63 8.86 -8.41
N LEU A 64 -2.51 8.15 -9.10
CA LEU A 64 -2.83 6.76 -8.81
C LEU A 64 -1.59 5.86 -8.93
N GLY A 65 -0.81 6.03 -9.99
CA GLY A 65 0.46 5.31 -10.20
C GLY A 65 1.47 5.59 -9.10
N GLN A 66 1.60 6.86 -8.67
CA GLN A 66 2.48 7.24 -7.55
C GLN A 66 2.05 6.56 -6.25
N ALA A 67 0.76 6.58 -5.91
CA ALA A 67 0.24 5.93 -4.70
C ALA A 67 0.47 4.41 -4.73
N ALA A 68 0.27 3.77 -5.88
CA ALA A 68 0.52 2.34 -6.07
C ALA A 68 2.00 1.99 -5.84
N LEU A 69 2.92 2.77 -6.41
CA LEU A 69 4.37 2.55 -6.26
C LEU A 69 4.85 2.79 -4.82
N GLN A 70 4.34 3.84 -4.16
CA GLN A 70 4.66 4.11 -2.75
C GLN A 70 4.18 2.98 -1.84
N GLY A 71 2.92 2.52 -2.02
CA GLY A 71 2.39 1.40 -1.25
C GLY A 71 3.15 0.09 -1.48
N TRP A 72 3.61 -0.15 -2.71
CA TRP A 72 4.48 -1.29 -3.03
C TRP A 72 5.84 -1.19 -2.32
N ALA A 73 6.52 -0.04 -2.43
CA ALA A 73 7.83 0.18 -1.83
C ALA A 73 7.79 0.04 -0.30
N THR A 74 6.78 0.59 0.36
CA THR A 74 6.60 0.47 1.82
C THR A 74 6.47 -0.98 2.25
N ARG A 75 5.65 -1.79 1.55
CA ARG A 75 5.50 -3.22 1.85
C ARG A 75 6.79 -3.99 1.61
N GLN A 76 7.49 -3.70 0.52
CA GLN A 76 8.76 -4.35 0.21
C GLN A 76 9.81 -4.04 1.29
N ASN A 77 9.85 -2.81 1.79
CA ASN A 77 10.73 -2.43 2.89
C ASN A 77 10.36 -3.13 4.19
N GLN A 78 9.07 -3.20 4.52
CA GLN A 78 8.60 -3.87 5.73
C GLN A 78 8.90 -5.38 5.70
N ALA A 79 8.64 -6.05 4.58
CA ALA A 79 8.98 -7.47 4.42
C ALA A 79 10.48 -7.73 4.61
N GLN A 80 11.35 -6.88 4.03
CA GLN A 80 12.80 -6.99 4.21
C GLN A 80 13.23 -6.71 5.66
N GLN A 81 12.58 -5.76 6.35
CA GLN A 81 12.84 -5.48 7.75
C GLN A 81 12.44 -6.66 8.65
N ASP A 82 11.25 -7.22 8.42
CA ASP A 82 10.76 -8.38 9.16
C ASP A 82 11.65 -9.61 8.94
N GLU A 83 12.07 -9.87 7.69
CA GLU A 83 13.03 -10.93 7.35
C GLU A 83 14.39 -10.70 8.03
N PHE A 84 14.89 -9.46 8.03
CA PHE A 84 16.15 -9.10 8.66
C PHE A 84 16.11 -9.32 10.18
N VAL A 85 15.04 -8.90 10.84
CA VAL A 85 14.82 -9.11 12.28
C VAL A 85 14.73 -10.60 12.59
N HIS A 86 14.00 -11.36 11.77
CA HIS A 86 13.85 -12.80 11.95
C HIS A 86 15.18 -13.55 11.77
N THR A 87 15.99 -13.15 10.79
CA THR A 87 17.30 -13.76 10.52
C THR A 87 18.36 -13.33 11.53
N ASN A 88 18.23 -12.13 12.09
CA ASN A 88 19.21 -11.54 13.01
C ASN A 88 18.54 -11.04 14.29
N PRO A 89 18.02 -11.94 15.15
CA PRO A 89 17.26 -11.55 16.35
C PRO A 89 18.09 -10.81 17.41
N HIS A 90 19.43 -10.85 17.31
CA HIS A 90 20.35 -10.12 18.18
C HIS A 90 20.91 -8.83 17.54
N ALA A 91 20.52 -8.50 16.31
CA ALA A 91 20.96 -7.26 15.66
C ALA A 91 20.33 -6.05 16.37
N GLN A 92 21.17 -5.14 16.86
CA GLN A 92 20.70 -3.87 17.42
C GLN A 92 20.43 -2.88 16.28
N ARG A 93 19.29 -2.18 16.37
CA ARG A 93 18.98 -1.01 15.54
C ARG A 93 20.16 -0.04 15.62
N SER A 94 20.84 0.17 14.50
CA SER A 94 21.81 1.26 14.41
C SER A 94 21.07 2.58 14.58
N ARG A 95 21.46 3.36 15.58
CA ARG A 95 20.98 4.71 15.80
C ARG A 95 22.01 5.65 15.20
N GLU A 96 21.57 6.59 14.37
CA GLU A 96 22.42 7.70 13.92
C GLU A 96 23.04 8.36 15.15
N LYS A 97 24.38 8.47 15.20
CA LYS A 97 25.08 9.11 16.32
C LYS A 97 24.96 10.63 16.16
N ASP A 98 24.10 11.26 16.96
CA ASP A 98 23.98 12.73 17.00
C ASP A 98 25.10 13.42 17.82
N SER A 99 26.07 12.66 18.33
CA SER A 99 27.13 13.20 19.20
C SER A 99 28.40 13.52 18.41
N ILE A 100 28.57 14.78 18.05
CA ILE A 100 29.89 15.40 17.85
C ILE A 100 30.56 15.51 19.24
N GLY A 101 31.48 14.61 19.55
CA GLY A 101 32.02 14.38 20.91
C GLY A 101 32.36 15.65 21.70
N THR A 102 32.14 15.61 23.01
CA THR A 102 32.55 16.68 23.93
C THR A 102 34.08 16.77 23.96
N PRO A 103 34.69 17.92 23.63
CA PRO A 103 36.14 18.08 23.76
C PRO A 103 36.55 17.93 25.23
N ALA A 104 37.65 17.22 25.47
CA ALA A 104 38.20 17.03 26.81
C ALA A 104 38.50 18.41 27.43
N SER A 105 37.82 18.75 28.52
CA SER A 105 38.15 19.94 29.30
C SER A 105 39.52 19.72 29.94
N GLU A 106 40.47 20.61 29.65
CA GLU A 106 41.81 20.57 30.24
C GLU A 106 41.70 20.61 31.78
N PRO A 107 42.49 19.80 32.51
CA PRO A 107 42.51 19.87 33.96
C PRO A 107 43.08 21.23 34.39
N SER A 108 42.31 21.97 35.19
CA SER A 108 42.78 23.19 35.85
C SER A 108 43.84 22.88 36.90
N LYS A 109 45.00 23.52 36.70
CA LYS A 109 46.11 23.84 37.63
C LYS A 109 46.97 22.72 38.19
#